data_AF-A0A7H4PIG4-F1
#
_entry.id   AF-A0A7H4PIG4-F1
#
_cell.length_a   1.000
_cell.length_b   1.000
_cell.length_c   1.000
_cell.angle_alpha   90.00
_cell.angle_beta   90.00
_cell.angle_gamma   90.00
#
_symmetry.space_group_name_H-M   'P 1'
#
loop_
_entity.id
_entity.type
_entity.pdbx_description
1 polymer ?
#
loop_
_entity_poly.entity_id
_entity_poly.type
_entity_poly.pdbx_seq_one_letter_code
_entity_poly.pdbx_strand_id
1 'polypeptide(L)'
;MGKCKKIMKVAYTLICASVLFFVFSCLLSIPAGYIETARHQGVTILSALSMMPGSPAWLAITGIIVAVVAMSKSFLGTYFGVIEGASEIVKTSLAQAGIRKSRAFNRAMSILLVSTLTFVVCFINPNAISMIYAVSGPLIAMILFIMPTLSTYLIPALKPYRSVGSFITLVVGLLCVSVMFFS
;
A
#
# COMPACT_ATOMS: atom_id res chain seq x y z
N MET A 1 11.37 26.67 -5.68
CA MET A 1 11.69 25.36 -5.04
C MET A 1 11.69 25.39 -3.50
N GLY A 2 12.18 26.44 -2.81
CA GLY A 2 12.26 26.45 -1.33
C GLY A 2 10.92 26.30 -0.59
N LYS A 3 9.84 26.93 -1.09
CA LYS A 3 8.50 26.81 -0.50
C LYS A 3 7.94 25.38 -0.58
N CYS A 4 8.02 24.74 -1.75
CA CYS A 4 7.57 23.35 -1.92
C CYS A 4 8.34 22.38 -1.01
N LYS A 5 9.67 22.53 -0.92
CA LYS A 5 10.51 21.71 -0.03
C LYS A 5 10.13 21.89 1.44
N LYS A 6 9.81 23.13 1.87
CA LYS A 6 9.35 23.42 3.22
C LYS A 6 7.99 22.78 3.52
N ILE A 7 7.02 22.91 2.59
CA ILE A 7 5.70 22.30 2.72
C ILE A 7 5.81 20.77 2.79
N MET A 8 6.56 20.16 1.88
CA MET A 8 6.78 18.70 1.89
C MET A 8 7.44 18.23 3.17
N LYS A 9 8.45 18.96 3.67
CA LYS A 9 9.10 18.61 4.94
C LYS A 9 8.11 18.64 6.10
N VAL A 10 7.32 19.72 6.23
CA VAL A 10 6.31 19.83 7.31
C VAL A 10 5.25 18.75 7.18
N ALA A 11 4.73 18.52 5.97
CA ALA A 11 3.71 17.50 5.72
C ALA A 11 4.22 16.10 6.08
N TYR A 12 5.41 15.71 5.61
CA TYR A 12 5.98 14.41 5.96
C TYR A 12 6.29 14.27 7.44
N THR A 13 6.82 15.32 8.08
CA THR A 13 7.05 15.28 9.54
C THR A 13 5.75 15.09 10.30
N LEU A 14 4.66 15.80 9.95
CA LEU A 14 3.36 15.63 10.60
C LEU A 14 2.77 14.25 10.37
N ILE A 15 2.83 13.73 9.14
CA ILE A 15 2.36 12.37 8.81
C ILE A 15 3.16 11.33 9.60
N CYS A 16 4.49 11.38 9.56
CA CYS A 16 5.32 10.43 10.29
C CYS A 16 5.10 10.51 11.81
N ALA A 17 5.07 11.72 12.37
CA ALA A 17 4.88 11.90 13.81
C ALA A 17 3.51 11.37 14.26
N SER A 18 2.43 11.71 13.56
CA SER A 18 1.08 11.24 13.90
C SER A 18 0.93 9.73 13.78
N VAL A 19 1.44 9.13 12.69
CA VAL A 19 1.36 7.67 12.48
C VAL A 19 2.20 6.92 13.52
N LEU A 20 3.44 7.35 13.77
CA LEU A 20 4.30 6.69 14.77
C LEU A 20 3.72 6.84 16.18
N PHE A 21 3.24 8.02 16.55
CA PHE A 21 2.57 8.24 17.83
C PHE A 21 1.38 7.30 18.01
N PHE A 22 0.53 7.17 16.99
CA PHE A 22 -0.60 6.26 16.99
C PHE A 22 -0.17 4.80 17.14
N VAL A 23 0.82 4.34 16.36
CA VAL A 23 1.34 2.97 16.41
C VAL A 23 1.93 2.64 17.78
N PHE A 24 2.78 3.52 18.34
CA PHE A 24 3.34 3.34 19.68
C PHE A 24 2.26 3.35 20.76
N SER A 25 1.27 4.23 20.65
CA SER A 25 0.13 4.25 21.58
C SER A 25 -0.64 2.93 21.56
N CYS A 26 -0.92 2.37 20.38
CA CYS A 26 -1.59 1.07 20.25
C CYS A 26 -0.73 -0.07 20.80
N LEU A 27 0.57 -0.10 20.49
CA LEU A 27 1.49 -1.14 21.00
C LEU A 27 1.62 -1.13 22.53
N LEU A 28 1.61 0.05 23.16
CA LEU A 28 1.68 0.16 24.62
C LEU A 28 0.35 -0.11 25.32
N SER A 29 -0.78 0.06 24.61
CA SER A 29 -2.12 -0.08 25.19
C SER A 29 -2.73 -1.47 24.98
N ILE A 30 -2.39 -2.16 23.88
CA ILE A 30 -3.00 -3.43 23.49
C ILE A 30 -2.03 -4.58 23.82
N PRO A 31 -2.41 -5.57 24.66
CA PRO A 31 -1.58 -6.75 24.89
C PRO A 31 -1.34 -7.55 23.60
N ALA A 32 -0.14 -8.14 23.48
CA ALA A 32 0.30 -8.82 22.26
C ALA A 32 -0.67 -9.91 21.76
N GLY A 33 -1.30 -10.67 22.66
CA GLY A 33 -2.26 -11.72 22.28
C GLY A 33 -3.49 -11.20 21.52
N TYR A 34 -3.96 -9.99 21.82
CA TYR A 34 -5.07 -9.37 21.09
C TYR A 34 -4.63 -8.88 19.71
N ILE A 35 -3.39 -8.41 19.58
CA ILE A 35 -2.82 -8.00 18.29
C ILE A 35 -2.67 -9.23 17.37
N GLU A 36 -2.18 -10.35 17.91
CA GLU A 36 -2.04 -11.60 17.17
C GLU A 36 -3.40 -12.16 16.74
N THR A 37 -4.38 -12.17 17.65
CA THR A 37 -5.76 -12.59 17.34
C THR A 37 -6.36 -11.70 16.24
N ALA A 38 -6.20 -10.39 16.34
CA ALA A 38 -6.67 -9.45 15.32
C ALA A 38 -5.99 -9.67 13.97
N ARG A 39 -4.68 -9.96 13.97
CA ARG A 39 -3.94 -10.33 12.76
C ARG A 39 -4.51 -11.58 12.13
N HIS A 40 -4.77 -12.63 12.90
CA HIS A 40 -5.37 -13.87 12.40
C HIS A 40 -6.76 -13.67 11.80
N GLN A 41 -7.57 -12.83 12.43
CA GLN A 41 -8.90 -12.47 11.95
C GLN A 41 -8.88 -11.49 10.76
N GLY A 42 -7.73 -10.88 10.45
CA GLY A 42 -7.60 -9.92 9.35
C GLY A 42 -8.30 -8.59 9.63
N VAL A 43 -8.55 -8.25 10.90
CA VAL A 43 -9.26 -7.03 11.29
C VAL A 43 -8.30 -5.87 11.58
N THR A 44 -8.80 -4.65 11.49
CA THR A 44 -7.98 -3.44 11.73
C THR A 44 -7.56 -3.34 13.19
N ILE A 45 -6.48 -2.60 13.47
CA ILE A 45 -6.04 -2.35 14.85
C ILE A 45 -7.08 -1.59 15.69
N LEU A 46 -7.92 -0.76 15.04
CA LEU A 46 -9.00 -0.04 15.71
C LEU A 46 -10.13 -1.00 16.12
N SER A 47 -10.42 -1.98 15.27
CA SER A 47 -11.30 -3.10 15.62
C SER A 47 -10.71 -3.92 16.78
N ALA A 48 -9.40 -4.21 16.75
CA ALA A 48 -8.71 -4.90 17.84
C ALA A 48 -8.81 -4.14 19.17
N LEU A 49 -8.63 -2.81 19.14
CA LEU A 49 -8.78 -1.92 20.28
C LEU A 49 -10.20 -2.01 20.87
N SER A 50 -11.22 -2.11 20.03
CA SER A 50 -12.62 -2.21 20.48
C SER A 50 -12.99 -3.57 21.10
N MET A 51 -12.22 -4.62 20.82
CA MET A 51 -12.46 -5.98 21.30
C MET A 51 -11.85 -6.25 22.68
N MET A 52 -11.06 -5.31 23.22
CA MET A 52 -10.43 -5.50 24.52
C MET A 52 -11.44 -5.40 25.67
N PRO A 53 -11.26 -6.17 26.75
CA PRO A 53 -12.08 -6.05 27.96
C PRO A 53 -12.00 -4.64 28.53
N GLY A 54 -13.15 -4.05 28.86
CA GLY A 54 -13.22 -2.67 29.38
C GLY A 54 -13.18 -1.56 28.32
N SER A 55 -13.16 -1.92 27.04
CA SER A 55 -13.27 -0.94 25.96
C SER A 55 -14.64 -0.26 25.98
N PRO A 56 -14.71 1.08 25.88
CA PRO A 56 -15.98 1.77 25.92
C PRO A 56 -16.79 1.48 24.65
N ALA A 57 -18.11 1.26 24.82
CA ALA A 57 -18.99 0.83 23.72
C ALA A 57 -19.00 1.76 22.51
N TRP A 58 -18.77 3.07 22.71
CA TRP A 58 -18.68 4.04 21.62
C TRP A 58 -17.50 3.76 20.67
N LEU A 59 -16.42 3.14 21.17
CA LEU A 59 -15.22 2.86 20.38
C LEU A 59 -15.47 1.74 19.36
N ALA A 60 -16.32 0.75 19.70
CA ALA A 60 -16.75 -0.28 18.76
C ALA A 60 -17.54 0.30 17.58
N ILE A 61 -18.49 1.19 17.86
CA ILE A 61 -19.33 1.81 16.83
C ILE A 61 -18.50 2.75 15.94
N THR A 62 -17.75 3.65 16.55
CA THR A 62 -16.90 4.61 15.82
C THR A 62 -15.79 3.90 15.05
N GLY A 63 -15.21 2.84 15.60
CA GLY A 63 -14.19 2.04 14.95
C GLY A 63 -14.65 1.42 13.63
N ILE A 64 -15.86 0.86 13.60
CA ILE A 64 -16.46 0.29 12.39
C ILE A 64 -16.71 1.40 11.35
N ILE A 65 -17.32 2.52 11.75
CA ILE A 65 -17.62 3.63 10.84
C ILE A 65 -16.33 4.18 10.21
N VAL A 66 -15.32 4.44 11.04
CA VAL A 66 -14.02 4.93 10.57
C VAL A 66 -13.36 3.92 9.63
N ALA A 67 -13.40 2.62 9.94
CA ALA A 67 -12.84 1.58 9.09
C ALA A 67 -13.53 1.55 7.71
N VAL A 68 -14.87 1.57 7.67
CA VAL A 68 -15.63 1.55 6.40
C VAL A 68 -15.33 2.80 5.56
N VAL A 69 -15.34 3.99 6.18
CA VAL A 69 -15.06 5.25 5.47
C VAL A 69 -13.62 5.28 4.95
N ALA A 70 -12.65 4.88 5.78
CA ALA A 70 -11.24 4.84 5.41
C ALA A 70 -10.98 3.85 4.27
N MET A 71 -11.53 2.63 4.35
CA MET A 71 -11.41 1.62 3.30
C MET A 71 -12.05 2.09 2.00
N SER A 72 -13.25 2.67 2.06
CA SER A 72 -13.95 3.19 0.88
C SER A 72 -13.17 4.31 0.18
N LYS A 73 -12.64 5.26 0.94
CA LYS A 73 -11.81 6.35 0.40
C LYS A 73 -10.51 5.81 -0.24
N SER A 74 -9.84 4.88 0.44
CA SER A 74 -8.62 4.26 -0.07
C SER A 74 -8.88 3.42 -1.33
N PHE A 75 -10.02 2.73 -1.37
CA PHE A 75 -10.45 1.93 -2.50
C PHE A 75 -10.63 2.80 -3.74
N LEU A 76 -11.39 3.90 -3.67
CA LEU A 76 -11.64 4.74 -4.86
C LEU A 76 -10.34 5.28 -5.47
N GLY A 77 -9.42 5.80 -4.65
CA GLY A 77 -8.15 6.33 -5.14
C GLY A 77 -7.28 5.27 -5.82
N THR A 78 -7.20 4.08 -5.22
CA THR A 78 -6.39 2.98 -5.75
C THR A 78 -7.04 2.33 -6.97
N TYR A 79 -8.36 2.14 -6.93
CA TYR A 79 -9.13 1.50 -7.99
C TYR A 79 -9.02 2.27 -9.31
N PHE A 80 -9.16 3.60 -9.30
CA PHE A 80 -8.98 4.39 -10.52
C PHE A 80 -7.57 4.25 -11.10
N GLY A 81 -6.54 4.31 -10.26
CA GLY A 81 -5.15 4.09 -10.70
C GLY A 81 -4.93 2.69 -11.31
N VAL A 82 -5.51 1.65 -10.70
CA VAL A 82 -5.43 0.27 -11.21
C VAL A 82 -6.17 0.13 -12.54
N ILE A 83 -7.35 0.71 -12.69
CA ILE A 83 -8.12 0.67 -13.95
C ILE A 83 -7.38 1.38 -15.08
N GLU A 84 -6.73 2.51 -14.81
CA GLU A 84 -5.90 3.22 -15.79
C GLU A 84 -4.69 2.39 -16.22
N GLY A 85 -3.96 1.81 -15.26
CA GLY A 85 -2.84 0.91 -15.55
C GLY A 85 -3.27 -0.33 -16.34
N ALA A 86 -4.36 -0.98 -15.92
CA ALA A 86 -4.93 -2.13 -16.62
C ALA A 86 -5.38 -1.77 -18.04
N SER A 87 -5.96 -0.57 -18.24
CA SER A 87 -6.40 -0.11 -19.56
C SER A 87 -5.24 0.04 -20.55
N GLU A 88 -4.09 0.54 -20.10
CA GLU A 88 -2.90 0.63 -20.95
C GLU A 88 -2.26 -0.74 -21.19
N ILE A 89 -2.26 -1.65 -20.21
CA ILE A 89 -1.82 -3.04 -20.40
C ILE A 89 -2.70 -3.73 -21.46
N VAL A 90 -4.03 -3.71 -21.27
CA VAL A 90 -5.00 -4.32 -22.19
C VAL A 90 -4.85 -3.75 -23.60
N LYS A 91 -4.72 -2.43 -23.73
CA LYS A 91 -4.50 -1.75 -25.01
C LYS A 91 -3.21 -2.18 -25.69
N THR A 92 -2.11 -2.29 -24.93
CA THR A 92 -0.80 -2.69 -25.46
C THR A 92 -0.82 -4.15 -25.91
N SER A 93 -1.39 -5.05 -25.10
CA SER A 93 -1.53 -6.47 -25.42
C SER A 93 -2.42 -6.71 -26.64
N LEU A 94 -3.55 -5.99 -26.74
CA LEU A 94 -4.45 -6.05 -27.91
C LEU A 94 -3.79 -5.51 -29.18
N ALA A 95 -2.99 -4.44 -29.06
CA ALA A 95 -2.23 -3.89 -30.17
C ALA A 95 -1.16 -4.88 -30.68
N GLN A 96 -0.48 -5.59 -29.78
CA GLN A 96 0.46 -6.66 -30.14
C GLN A 96 -0.23 -7.85 -30.83
N ALA A 97 -1.48 -8.14 -30.48
CA ALA A 97 -2.32 -9.13 -31.15
C ALA A 97 -2.95 -8.62 -32.47
N GLY A 98 -2.63 -7.40 -32.92
CA GLY A 98 -3.18 -6.80 -34.15
C GLY A 98 -4.62 -6.28 -34.04
N ILE A 99 -5.23 -6.32 -32.85
CA ILE A 99 -6.63 -5.96 -32.63
C ILE A 99 -6.70 -4.55 -32.05
N ARG A 100 -7.07 -3.55 -32.86
CA ARG A 100 -7.31 -2.18 -32.38
C ARG A 100 -8.81 -1.98 -32.13
N LYS A 101 -9.20 -1.87 -30.86
CA LYS A 101 -10.57 -1.57 -30.43
C LYS A 101 -10.70 -0.16 -29.85
N SER A 102 -11.93 0.29 -29.63
CA SER A 102 -12.21 1.62 -29.09
C SER A 102 -11.70 1.77 -27.65
N ARG A 103 -11.43 3.01 -27.23
CA ARG A 103 -11.01 3.33 -25.85
C ARG A 103 -12.04 2.84 -24.82
N ALA A 104 -13.33 2.94 -25.15
CA ALA A 104 -14.42 2.47 -24.30
C ALA A 104 -14.37 0.95 -24.11
N PHE A 105 -14.07 0.18 -25.16
CA PHE A 105 -13.93 -1.27 -25.08
C PHE A 105 -12.74 -1.68 -24.20
N ASN A 106 -11.57 -1.05 -24.36
CA ASN A 106 -10.39 -1.36 -23.54
C ASN A 106 -10.63 -1.04 -22.06
N ARG A 107 -11.31 0.07 -21.77
CA ARG A 107 -11.68 0.45 -20.41
C ARG A 107 -12.70 -0.51 -19.80
N ALA A 108 -13.74 -0.89 -20.55
CA ALA A 108 -14.73 -1.86 -20.11
C ALA A 108 -14.10 -3.23 -19.83
N MET A 109 -13.21 -3.69 -20.72
CA MET A 109 -12.46 -4.93 -20.54
C MET A 109 -11.58 -4.89 -19.28
N SER A 110 -10.93 -3.75 -19.01
CA SER A 110 -10.10 -3.57 -17.82
C SER A 110 -10.91 -3.55 -16.53
N ILE A 111 -12.09 -2.91 -16.56
CA ILE A 111 -13.05 -2.95 -15.44
C ILE A 111 -13.51 -4.38 -15.18
N LEU A 112 -13.88 -5.12 -16.22
CA LEU A 112 -14.27 -6.52 -16.10
C LEU A 112 -13.13 -7.36 -15.52
N LEU A 113 -11.93 -7.26 -16.08
CA LEU A 113 -10.76 -8.00 -15.63
C LEU A 113 -10.46 -7.72 -14.14
N VAL A 114 -10.37 -6.46 -13.75
CA VAL A 114 -10.07 -6.08 -12.35
C VAL A 114 -11.20 -6.49 -11.41
N SER A 115 -12.46 -6.37 -11.83
CA SER A 115 -13.62 -6.79 -11.03
C SER A 115 -13.65 -8.31 -10.83
N THR A 116 -13.43 -9.09 -11.90
CA THR A 116 -13.37 -10.55 -11.83
C THR A 116 -12.20 -11.02 -10.95
N LEU A 117 -11.01 -10.44 -11.10
CA LEU A 117 -9.88 -10.76 -10.23
C LEU A 117 -10.19 -10.46 -8.76
N THR A 118 -10.76 -9.30 -8.48
CA THR A 118 -11.15 -8.93 -7.10
C THR A 118 -12.20 -9.89 -6.55
N PHE A 119 -13.18 -10.28 -7.37
CA PHE A 119 -14.23 -11.22 -6.98
C PHE A 119 -13.69 -12.62 -6.67
N VAL A 120 -12.75 -13.12 -7.47
CA VAL A 120 -12.06 -14.40 -7.21
C VAL A 120 -11.29 -14.34 -5.88
N VAL A 121 -10.56 -13.24 -5.63
CA VAL A 121 -9.86 -13.05 -4.36
C VAL A 121 -10.84 -13.02 -3.19
N CYS A 122 -11.99 -12.35 -3.31
CA CYS A 122 -13.02 -12.34 -2.27
C CYS A 122 -13.57 -13.74 -1.98
N PHE A 123 -13.73 -14.60 -2.98
CA PHE A 123 -14.18 -15.98 -2.77
C PHE A 123 -13.15 -16.84 -2.03
N ILE A 124 -11.87 -16.65 -2.32
CA ILE A 124 -10.78 -17.36 -1.62
C ILE A 124 -10.68 -16.87 -0.17
N ASN A 125 -11.14 -15.64 0.11
CA ASN A 125 -11.08 -14.97 1.41
C ASN A 125 -9.69 -15.05 2.09
N PRO A 126 -8.61 -14.66 1.39
CA PRO A 126 -7.30 -14.60 2.01
C PRO A 126 -7.28 -13.48 3.05
N ASN A 127 -6.49 -13.68 4.10
CA ASN A 127 -6.28 -12.65 5.11
C ASN A 127 -5.64 -11.40 4.47
N ALA A 128 -6.35 -10.26 4.54
CA ALA A 128 -5.92 -9.01 3.91
C ALA A 128 -4.59 -8.49 4.47
N ILE A 129 -4.33 -8.67 5.77
CA ILE A 129 -3.06 -8.26 6.40
C ILE A 129 -1.91 -9.09 5.85
N SER A 130 -2.10 -10.39 5.70
CA SER A 130 -1.11 -11.28 5.08
C SER A 130 -0.86 -10.93 3.62
N MET A 131 -1.89 -10.55 2.85
CA MET A 131 -1.71 -10.08 1.47
C MET A 131 -0.91 -8.77 1.40
N ILE A 132 -1.24 -7.81 2.27
CA ILE A 132 -0.50 -6.54 2.35
C ILE A 132 0.97 -6.81 2.68
N TYR A 133 1.22 -7.65 3.68
CA TYR A 133 2.57 -8.02 4.05
C TYR A 133 3.30 -8.71 2.88
N ALA A 134 2.74 -9.79 2.33
CA ALA A 134 3.38 -10.65 1.33
C ALA A 134 3.56 -10.01 -0.06
N VAL A 135 2.61 -9.18 -0.51
CA VAL A 135 2.60 -8.63 -1.88
C VAL A 135 2.90 -7.14 -1.89
N SER A 136 2.28 -6.36 -1.00
CA SER A 136 2.49 -4.90 -0.97
C SER A 136 3.85 -4.54 -0.39
N GLY A 137 4.31 -5.25 0.65
CA GLY A 137 5.62 -5.05 1.28
C GLY A 137 6.80 -5.02 0.28
N PRO A 138 7.02 -6.08 -0.53
CA PRO A 138 8.10 -6.12 -1.51
C PRO A 138 7.89 -5.11 -2.63
N LEU A 139 6.65 -4.96 -3.13
CA LEU A 139 6.36 -4.01 -4.20
C LEU A 139 6.67 -2.57 -3.78
N ILE A 140 6.30 -2.18 -2.56
CA ILE A 140 6.61 -0.86 -2.00
C ILE A 140 8.12 -0.71 -1.82
N ALA A 141 8.82 -1.71 -1.29
CA ALA A 141 10.27 -1.66 -1.14
C ALA A 141 10.98 -1.52 -2.50
N MET A 142 10.51 -2.24 -3.52
CA MET A 142 11.04 -2.14 -4.87
C MET A 142 10.77 -0.76 -5.49
N ILE A 143 9.56 -0.22 -5.39
CA ILE A 143 9.19 1.04 -6.02
C ILE A 143 9.79 2.25 -5.28
N LEU A 144 9.81 2.24 -3.95
CA LEU A 144 10.25 3.39 -3.15
C LEU A 144 11.75 3.41 -2.87
N PHE A 145 12.40 2.25 -2.73
CA PHE A 145 13.82 2.19 -2.39
C PHE A 145 14.69 1.78 -3.56
N ILE A 146 14.37 0.68 -4.24
CA ILE A 146 15.24 0.09 -5.26
C ILE A 146 15.16 0.84 -6.60
N MET A 147 13.95 1.06 -7.13
CA MET A 147 13.73 1.70 -8.42
C MET A 147 14.37 3.10 -8.53
N PRO A 148 14.15 4.05 -7.58
CA PRO A 148 14.75 5.38 -7.69
C PRO A 148 16.26 5.35 -7.53
N THR A 149 16.80 4.49 -6.65
CA THR A 149 18.25 4.40 -6.43
C THR A 149 18.95 3.77 -7.63
N LEU A 150 18.46 2.63 -8.15
CA LEU A 150 18.97 2.02 -9.37
C LEU A 150 18.90 2.96 -10.57
N SER A 151 17.85 3.77 -10.68
CA SER A 151 17.72 4.77 -11.75
C SER A 151 18.87 5.79 -11.73
N THR A 152 19.39 6.18 -10.56
CA THR A 152 20.59 7.05 -10.47
C THR A 152 21.88 6.37 -10.95
N TYR A 153 21.92 5.04 -10.95
CA TYR A 153 23.07 4.27 -11.43
C TYR A 153 22.97 3.94 -12.93
N LEU A 154 21.78 3.55 -13.39
CA LEU A 154 21.51 3.11 -14.76
C LEU A 154 21.35 4.28 -15.75
N ILE A 155 20.72 5.38 -15.35
CA ILE A 155 20.38 6.49 -16.25
C ILE A 155 21.48 7.56 -16.21
N PRO A 156 22.16 7.86 -17.33
CA PRO A 156 23.26 8.84 -17.38
C PRO A 156 22.88 10.23 -16.86
N ALA A 157 21.65 10.67 -17.16
CA ALA A 157 21.13 11.97 -16.73
C ALA A 157 20.95 12.11 -15.21
N LEU A 158 20.83 10.99 -14.48
CA LEU A 158 20.64 10.98 -13.03
C LEU A 158 21.92 10.74 -12.23
N LYS A 159 23.06 10.51 -12.91
CA LYS A 159 24.38 10.34 -12.28
C LYS A 159 24.78 11.48 -11.34
N PRO A 160 24.47 12.77 -11.60
CA PRO A 160 24.81 13.86 -10.69
C PRO A 160 24.10 13.79 -9.33
N TYR A 161 22.99 13.05 -9.22
CA TYR A 161 22.22 12.92 -7.97
C TYR A 161 22.64 11.71 -7.13
N ARG A 162 23.72 11.02 -7.51
CA ARG A 162 24.28 9.94 -6.71
C ARG A 162 24.82 10.49 -5.40
N SER A 163 24.43 9.87 -4.30
CA SER A 163 24.90 10.22 -2.97
C SER A 163 25.10 8.96 -2.13
N VAL A 164 25.87 9.07 -1.05
CA VAL A 164 26.01 8.00 -0.05
C VAL A 164 24.63 7.59 0.50
N GLY A 165 23.72 8.56 0.65
CA GLY A 165 22.33 8.29 1.03
C GLY A 165 21.60 7.37 0.05
N SER A 166 21.79 7.56 -1.26
CA SER A 166 21.21 6.70 -2.29
C SER A 166 21.71 5.25 -2.20
N PHE A 167 22.98 5.04 -1.82
CA PHE A 167 23.52 3.70 -1.57
C PHE A 167 22.92 3.06 -0.31
N ILE A 168 22.83 3.81 0.78
CA ILE A 168 22.19 3.33 2.03
C ILE A 168 20.73 2.94 1.76
N THR A 169 19.97 3.77 1.04
CA THR A 169 18.58 3.47 0.66
C THR A 169 18.47 2.19 -0.16
N LEU A 170 19.41 1.94 -1.08
CA LEU A 170 19.43 0.69 -1.85
C LEU A 170 19.66 -0.53 -0.93
N VAL A 171 20.63 -0.45 -0.01
CA VAL A 171 20.92 -1.54 0.94
C VAL A 171 19.71 -1.81 1.84
N VAL A 172 19.09 -0.76 2.39
CA VAL A 172 17.87 -0.89 3.21
C VAL A 172 16.73 -1.52 2.39
N GLY A 173 16.54 -1.09 1.14
CA GLY A 173 15.53 -1.67 0.25
C GLY A 173 15.76 -3.15 -0.02
N LEU A 174 17.00 -3.56 -0.26
CA LEU A 174 17.37 -4.96 -0.44
C LEU A 174 17.10 -5.77 0.84
N LEU A 175 17.51 -5.26 2.00
CA LEU A 175 17.24 -5.91 3.29
C LEU A 175 15.73 -6.07 3.53
N CYS A 176 14.92 -5.05 3.25
CA CYS A 176 13.46 -5.12 3.39
C CYS A 176 12.85 -6.23 2.52
N VAL A 177 13.34 -6.40 1.29
CA VAL A 177 12.89 -7.50 0.41
C VAL A 177 13.42 -8.84 0.91
N SER A 178 14.67 -8.91 1.37
CA SER A 178 15.26 -10.15 1.90
C SER A 178 14.53 -10.68 3.12
N VAL A 179 14.12 -9.81 4.06
CA VAL A 179 13.38 -10.23 5.26
C VAL A 179 12.18 -11.10 4.89
N MET A 180 11.48 -10.77 3.81
CA MET A 180 10.29 -11.49 3.38
C MET A 180 10.53 -12.89 2.82
N PHE A 181 11.76 -13.19 2.40
CA PHE A 181 12.15 -14.55 2.00
C PHE A 181 12.65 -15.39 3.18
N PHE A 182 13.02 -14.74 4.29
CA PHE A 182 13.56 -15.39 5.50
C PHE A 182 12.59 -15.41 6.69
N SER A 183 11.43 -14.75 6.58
CA SER A 183 10.35 -14.68 7.58
C SER A 183 9.16 -15.55 7.21
#